data_AF-A0A928SXU2-F1
#
_entry.id   AF-A0A928SXU2-F1
#
_cell.length_a   1.000
_cell.length_b   1.000
_cell.length_c   1.000
_cell.angle_alpha   90.00
_cell.angle_beta   90.00
_cell.angle_gamma   90.00
#
_symmetry.space_group_name_H-M   'P 1'
#
loop_
_entity.id
_entity.type
_entity.pdbx_description
1 polymer ?
#
loop_
_entity_poly.entity_id
_entity_poly.type
_entity_poly.pdbx_seq_one_letter_code
_entity_poly.pdbx_strand_id
1 'polypeptide(L)'
;MAEISITGKDLVIDIKGLDQLLALRSSLTIPLTNVKAVAVRPPDAKGQGNIKAYRVAGAYVGNIMAGYFWASEGLGASPGPVLQKLEQAREAVEAWPDEARSRAAEHVREAEKIVREAADRAGYASTDQGRGWAFFMVGDSERAIGIDVEHGKIRRVVVEVDGETPESAAARIRAAIGQ
;
A
#
# COMPACT_ATOMS: atom_id res chain seq x y z
N MET A 1 3.13 -1.13 17.10
CA MET A 1 2.03 -0.16 17.16
C MET A 1 2.55 1.27 17.07
N ALA A 2 1.72 2.15 16.52
CA ALA A 2 1.99 3.57 16.39
C ALA A 2 0.75 4.40 16.72
N GLU A 3 0.97 5.52 17.40
CA GLU A 3 -0.02 6.58 17.56
C GLU A 3 0.03 7.49 16.34
N ILE A 4 -1.13 7.85 15.81
CA ILE A 4 -1.24 8.68 14.62
C ILE A 4 -1.89 10.00 14.99
N SER A 5 -1.17 11.09 14.78
CA SER A 5 -1.66 12.44 15.02
C SER A 5 -1.53 13.32 13.76
N ILE A 6 -2.33 14.38 13.71
CA ILE A 6 -2.20 15.41 12.67
C ILE A 6 -1.78 16.68 13.39
N THR A 7 -0.60 17.17 13.06
CA THR A 7 -0.03 18.39 13.65
C THR A 7 0.13 19.44 12.56
N GLY A 8 -0.79 20.39 12.53
CA GLY A 8 -0.82 21.43 11.49
C GLY A 8 -1.05 20.82 10.09
N LYS A 9 -0.01 20.80 9.26
CA LYS A 9 -0.05 20.28 7.88
C LYS A 9 0.57 18.89 7.75
N ASP A 10 1.02 18.30 8.85
CA ASP A 10 1.77 17.05 8.85
C ASP A 10 0.97 15.93 9.52
N LEU A 11 1.02 14.77 8.90
CA LEU A 11 0.68 13.49 9.51
C LEU A 11 1.91 13.00 10.28
N VAL A 12 1.75 12.79 11.58
CA VAL A 12 2.81 12.32 12.48
C VAL A 12 2.45 10.92 12.95
N ILE A 13 3.39 10.00 12.80
CA ILE A 13 3.27 8.59 13.17
C ILE A 13 4.33 8.30 14.23
N ASP A 14 3.92 8.25 15.49
CA ASP A 14 4.80 8.01 16.63
C ASP A 14 4.75 6.54 17.04
N ILE A 15 5.88 5.86 16.87
CA ILE A 15 6.02 4.44 17.20
C ILE A 15 6.09 4.29 18.72
N LYS A 16 5.36 3.34 19.29
CA LYS A 16 5.25 3.16 20.75
C LYS A 16 5.89 1.86 21.22
N GLY A 17 6.22 1.81 22.51
CA GLY A 17 6.67 0.60 23.19
C GLY A 17 7.98 0.01 22.66
N LEU A 18 8.11 -1.32 22.74
CA LEU A 18 9.30 -2.06 22.31
C LEU A 18 9.54 -1.99 20.81
N ASP A 19 8.52 -1.65 20.03
CA ASP A 19 8.59 -1.53 18.58
C ASP A 19 9.55 -0.42 18.12
N GLN A 20 9.78 0.60 18.96
CA GLN A 20 10.78 1.64 18.70
C GLN A 20 12.19 1.06 18.50
N LEU A 21 12.54 0.03 19.28
CA LEU A 21 13.84 -0.64 19.20
C LEU A 21 13.99 -1.42 17.89
N LEU A 22 12.88 -1.90 17.34
CA LEU A 22 12.86 -2.68 16.10
C LEU A 22 12.74 -1.81 14.84
N ALA A 23 12.09 -0.64 14.94
CA ALA A 23 11.81 0.24 13.81
C ALA A 23 13.02 1.05 13.31
N LEU A 24 14.08 1.18 14.12
CA LEU A 24 15.23 2.07 13.86
C LEU A 24 14.87 3.57 13.80
N ARG A 25 13.61 3.93 14.04
CA ARG A 25 13.11 5.30 14.25
C ARG A 25 11.95 5.27 15.23
N SER A 26 11.75 6.37 15.95
CA SER A 26 10.62 6.55 16.89
C SER A 26 9.45 7.32 16.30
N SER A 27 9.65 8.09 15.23
CA SER A 27 8.60 8.90 14.60
C SER A 27 8.82 9.07 13.10
N LEU A 28 7.73 9.16 12.34
CA LEU A 28 7.69 9.54 10.93
C LEU A 28 6.75 10.72 10.74
N THR A 29 7.24 11.76 10.07
CA THR A 29 6.45 12.95 9.70
C THR A 29 6.27 12.98 8.20
N ILE A 30 5.03 13.07 7.74
CA ILE A 30 4.64 13.07 6.33
C ILE A 30 3.73 14.28 6.11
N PRO A 31 4.09 15.21 5.22
CA PRO A 31 3.17 16.29 4.85
C PRO A 31 1.84 15.70 4.34
N LEU A 32 0.71 16.23 4.80
CA LEU A 32 -0.61 15.77 4.35
C LEU A 32 -0.77 15.90 2.82
N THR A 33 -0.12 16.91 2.22
CA THR A 33 -0.06 17.10 0.76
C THR A 33 0.62 15.95 0.02
N ASN A 34 1.39 15.13 0.73
CA ASN A 34 2.08 13.98 0.17
C ASN A 34 1.31 12.69 0.40
N VAL A 35 0.22 12.68 1.18
CA VAL A 35 -0.58 11.48 1.42
C VAL A 35 -1.57 11.31 0.28
N LYS A 36 -1.43 10.23 -0.51
CA LYS A 36 -2.30 9.94 -1.65
C LYS A 36 -3.52 9.11 -1.31
N ALA A 37 -3.35 8.11 -0.45
CA ALA A 37 -4.42 7.18 -0.15
C ALA A 37 -4.17 6.56 1.22
N VAL A 38 -5.27 6.19 1.87
CA VAL A 38 -5.25 5.44 3.12
C VAL A 38 -6.14 4.23 2.99
N ALA A 39 -5.62 3.06 3.36
CA ALA A 39 -6.32 1.78 3.32
C ALA A 39 -6.37 1.17 4.73
N VAL A 40 -7.53 0.63 5.10
CA VAL A 40 -7.71 -0.15 6.32
C VAL A 40 -7.36 -1.60 6.02
N ARG A 41 -6.60 -2.26 6.91
CA ARG A 41 -6.16 -3.65 6.79
C ARG A 41 -5.62 -3.96 5.39
N PRO A 42 -4.60 -3.22 4.93
CA PRO A 42 -4.18 -3.39 3.57
C PRO A 42 -3.54 -4.78 3.37
N PRO A 43 -3.64 -5.40 2.18
CA PRO A 43 -3.18 -6.78 1.97
C PRO A 43 -1.68 -6.99 2.28
N ASP A 44 -0.87 -5.96 2.07
CA ASP A 44 0.56 -5.93 2.36
C ASP A 44 0.89 -5.96 3.87
N ALA A 45 -0.09 -5.77 4.76
CA ALA A 45 0.08 -5.95 6.20
C ALA A 45 0.24 -7.42 6.63
N LYS A 46 -0.18 -8.40 5.80
CA LYS A 46 -0.16 -9.83 6.14
C LYS A 46 1.20 -10.52 5.89
N GLY A 47 2.26 -9.77 5.58
CA GLY A 47 3.63 -10.28 5.52
C GLY A 47 4.14 -10.65 4.12
N GLN A 48 5.29 -11.34 4.08
CA GLN A 48 6.15 -11.51 2.89
C GLN A 48 5.46 -12.12 1.66
N GLY A 49 4.42 -12.94 1.83
CA GLY A 49 3.72 -13.56 0.70
C GLY A 49 2.98 -12.55 -0.22
N ASN A 50 2.71 -11.35 0.29
CA ASN A 50 1.92 -10.34 -0.41
C ASN A 50 2.74 -9.18 -0.98
N ILE A 51 4.06 -9.16 -0.74
CA ILE A 51 4.96 -8.10 -1.23
C ILE A 51 6.24 -8.69 -1.82
N LYS A 52 6.65 -8.22 -3.00
CA LYS A 52 7.98 -8.51 -3.53
C LYS A 52 8.94 -7.44 -3.03
N ALA A 53 9.49 -7.64 -1.82
CA ALA A 53 10.35 -6.65 -1.19
C ALA A 53 11.59 -7.26 -0.52
N TYR A 54 12.71 -6.55 -0.66
CA TYR A 54 13.93 -6.83 0.09
C TYR A 54 13.89 -6.07 1.41
N ARG A 55 14.07 -6.77 2.53
CA ARG A 55 14.28 -6.11 3.82
C ARG A 55 15.67 -5.49 3.83
N VAL A 56 15.73 -4.18 4.07
CA VAL A 56 17.00 -3.45 4.11
C VAL A 56 17.46 -3.23 5.54
N ALA A 57 16.53 -2.91 6.45
CA ALA A 57 16.86 -2.68 7.86
C ALA A 57 15.64 -2.96 8.76
N GLY A 58 15.87 -3.43 9.98
CA GLY A 58 14.82 -3.79 10.95
C GLY A 58 14.65 -5.31 11.12
N ALA A 59 13.57 -5.73 11.78
CA ALA A 59 13.38 -7.10 12.25
C ALA A 59 12.16 -7.79 11.64
N TYR A 60 12.29 -9.10 11.44
CA TYR A 60 11.16 -10.00 11.22
C TYR A 60 11.20 -11.03 12.35
N VAL A 61 10.30 -10.88 13.33
CA VAL A 61 10.27 -11.74 14.53
C VAL A 61 8.88 -12.37 14.62
N GLY A 62 8.78 -13.65 14.27
CA GLY A 62 7.49 -14.30 14.10
C GLY A 62 6.67 -13.64 12.98
N ASN A 63 5.52 -13.07 13.32
CA ASN A 63 4.65 -12.35 12.38
C ASN A 63 4.90 -10.82 12.38
N ILE A 64 5.84 -10.33 13.18
CA ILE A 64 6.11 -8.89 13.30
C ILE A 64 7.02 -8.44 12.16
N MET A 65 6.54 -7.47 11.38
CA MET A 65 7.28 -6.82 10.30
C MET A 65 7.61 -5.38 10.71
N ALA A 66 8.87 -5.13 11.05
CA ALA A 66 9.35 -3.85 11.56
C ALA A 66 10.55 -3.35 10.76
N GLY A 67 10.48 -2.12 10.25
CA GLY A 67 11.59 -1.40 9.64
C GLY A 67 11.41 -1.06 8.15
N TYR A 68 12.52 -0.98 7.43
CA TYR A 68 12.61 -0.47 6.07
C TYR A 68 12.73 -1.59 5.04
N PHE A 69 11.90 -1.51 4.03
CA PHE A 69 11.82 -2.45 2.92
C PHE A 69 11.98 -1.71 1.60
N TRP A 70 12.63 -2.35 0.64
CA TRP A 70 12.65 -1.92 -0.75
C TRP A 70 11.81 -2.87 -1.58
N ALA A 71 10.64 -2.42 -2.02
CA ALA A 71 9.79 -3.17 -2.92
C ALA A 71 10.31 -3.10 -4.36
N SER A 72 10.49 -4.26 -4.99
CA SER A 72 10.81 -4.37 -6.41
C SER A 72 9.57 -4.31 -7.30
N GLU A 73 8.37 -4.50 -6.74
CA GLU A 73 7.06 -4.24 -7.36
C GLU A 73 5.91 -4.45 -6.34
N GLY A 74 4.70 -4.00 -6.69
CA GLY A 74 3.46 -4.44 -6.04
C GLY A 74 3.12 -3.78 -4.70
N LEU A 75 3.68 -2.60 -4.44
CA LEU A 75 3.45 -1.88 -3.19
C LEU A 75 2.23 -0.94 -3.27
N GLY A 76 1.38 -0.93 -2.23
CA GLY A 76 0.20 -0.04 -2.20
C GLY A 76 -0.78 -0.26 -3.35
N ALA A 77 -1.54 0.77 -3.71
CA ALA A 77 -2.54 0.72 -4.79
C ALA A 77 -1.92 0.87 -6.21
N SER A 78 -0.79 0.20 -6.48
CA SER A 78 -0.07 0.37 -7.74
C SER A 78 -0.75 -0.36 -8.91
N PRO A 79 -1.07 0.32 -10.03
CA PRO A 79 -1.82 -0.26 -11.14
C PRO A 79 -0.98 -1.17 -12.05
N GLY A 80 0.34 -0.92 -12.17
CA GLY A 80 1.21 -1.62 -13.11
C GLY A 80 1.17 -3.14 -13.02
N PRO A 81 1.33 -3.75 -11.83
CA PRO A 81 1.27 -5.21 -11.67
C PRO A 81 -0.11 -5.80 -11.97
N VAL A 82 -1.19 -5.05 -11.74
CA VAL A 82 -2.55 -5.48 -12.08
C VAL A 82 -2.74 -5.46 -13.59
N LEU A 83 -2.36 -4.36 -14.25
CA LEU A 83 -2.43 -4.22 -15.71
C LEU A 83 -1.55 -5.25 -16.42
N GLN A 84 -0.37 -5.56 -15.88
CA GLN A 84 0.50 -6.62 -16.41
C GLN A 84 -0.19 -7.99 -16.35
N LYS A 85 -0.87 -8.33 -15.25
CA LYS A 85 -1.62 -9.59 -15.13
C LYS A 85 -2.82 -9.63 -16.08
N LEU A 86 -3.50 -8.51 -16.29
CA LEU A 86 -4.60 -8.41 -17.25
C LEU A 86 -4.10 -8.60 -18.68
N GLU A 87 -2.93 -8.05 -19.02
CA GLU A 87 -2.30 -8.27 -20.32
C GLU A 87 -1.93 -9.74 -20.53
N GLN A 88 -1.32 -10.39 -19.52
CA GLN A 88 -1.05 -11.83 -19.56
C GLN A 88 -2.34 -12.66 -19.70
N ALA A 89 -3.42 -12.26 -19.02
CA ALA A 89 -4.71 -12.91 -19.15
C ALA A 89 -5.29 -12.74 -20.57
N ARG A 90 -5.13 -11.56 -21.16
CA ARG A 90 -5.53 -11.28 -22.55
C ARG A 90 -4.81 -12.21 -23.53
N GLU A 91 -3.50 -12.32 -23.41
CA GLU A 91 -2.68 -13.23 -24.23
C GLU A 91 -3.09 -14.70 -24.04
N ALA A 92 -3.35 -15.13 -22.80
CA ALA A 92 -3.77 -16.50 -22.52
C ALA A 92 -5.16 -16.83 -23.10
N VAL A 93 -6.07 -15.85 -23.11
CA VAL A 93 -7.42 -15.99 -23.67
C VAL A 93 -7.38 -16.21 -25.20
N GLU A 94 -6.34 -15.75 -25.90
CA GLU A 94 -6.23 -15.96 -27.35
C GLU A 94 -6.14 -17.44 -27.75
N ALA A 95 -5.70 -18.31 -26.84
CA ALA A 95 -5.64 -19.75 -27.08
C ALA A 95 -6.99 -20.48 -26.88
N TRP A 96 -8.06 -19.76 -26.53
CA TRP A 96 -9.36 -20.35 -26.20
C TRP A 96 -10.25 -20.55 -27.44
N PRO A 97 -11.27 -21.43 -27.37
CA PRO A 97 -12.28 -21.57 -28.43
C PRO A 97 -13.04 -20.27 -28.69
N ASP A 98 -13.43 -20.00 -29.95
CA ASP A 98 -13.92 -18.70 -30.43
C ASP A 98 -15.05 -18.06 -29.60
N GLU A 99 -16.06 -18.82 -29.20
CA GLU A 99 -17.21 -18.30 -28.46
C GLU A 99 -16.83 -17.91 -27.01
N ALA A 100 -15.96 -18.69 -26.37
CA ALA A 100 -15.46 -18.41 -25.02
C ALA A 100 -14.40 -17.29 -25.04
N ARG A 101 -13.56 -17.27 -26.07
CA ARG A 101 -12.48 -16.29 -26.28
C ARG A 101 -13.03 -14.88 -26.37
N SER A 102 -14.03 -14.65 -27.22
CA SER A 102 -14.56 -13.30 -27.47
C SER A 102 -15.12 -12.66 -26.20
N ARG A 103 -15.90 -13.44 -25.42
CA ARG A 103 -16.47 -12.99 -24.14
C ARG A 103 -15.39 -12.75 -23.08
N ALA A 104 -14.42 -13.65 -22.96
CA ALA A 104 -13.33 -13.49 -22.00
C ALA A 104 -12.46 -12.25 -22.34
N ALA A 105 -12.16 -12.03 -23.62
CA ALA A 105 -11.39 -10.87 -24.08
C ALA A 105 -12.13 -9.54 -23.86
N GLU A 106 -13.46 -9.53 -23.95
CA GLU A 106 -14.27 -8.36 -23.58
C GLU A 106 -14.15 -8.04 -22.08
N HIS A 107 -14.28 -9.04 -21.21
CA HIS A 107 -14.14 -8.86 -19.76
C HIS A 107 -12.75 -8.37 -19.36
N VAL A 108 -11.69 -8.90 -19.97
CA VAL A 108 -10.31 -8.45 -19.70
C VAL A 108 -10.12 -6.99 -20.12
N ARG A 109 -10.65 -6.59 -21.29
CA ARG A 109 -10.59 -5.18 -21.75
C ARG A 109 -11.34 -4.23 -20.83
N GLU A 110 -12.53 -4.61 -20.37
CA GLU A 110 -13.29 -3.77 -19.44
C GLU A 110 -12.58 -3.65 -18.08
N ALA A 111 -12.01 -4.74 -17.57
CA ALA A 111 -11.22 -4.71 -16.35
C ALA A 111 -9.99 -3.80 -16.49
N GLU A 112 -9.30 -3.84 -17.63
CA GLU A 112 -8.15 -2.97 -17.91
C GLU A 112 -8.55 -1.48 -17.89
N LYS A 113 -9.66 -1.15 -18.56
CA LYS A 113 -10.22 0.20 -18.57
C LYS A 113 -10.56 0.68 -17.15
N ILE A 114 -11.25 -0.14 -16.37
CA ILE A 114 -11.61 0.18 -14.97
C ILE A 114 -10.35 0.46 -14.14
N VAL A 115 -9.32 -0.37 -14.26
CA VAL A 115 -8.07 -0.20 -13.49
C VAL A 115 -7.35 1.09 -13.90
N ARG A 116 -7.31 1.42 -15.20
CA ARG A 116 -6.70 2.67 -15.68
C ARG A 116 -7.46 3.90 -15.18
N GLU A 117 -8.79 3.91 -15.28
CA GLU A 117 -9.61 5.02 -14.79
C GLU A 117 -9.54 5.18 -13.26
N ALA A 118 -9.41 4.07 -12.52
CA ALA A 118 -9.21 4.11 -11.08
C ALA A 118 -7.83 4.65 -10.72
N ALA A 119 -6.78 4.24 -11.44
CA ALA A 119 -5.42 4.74 -11.29
C ALA A 119 -5.36 6.25 -11.54
N ASP A 120 -5.92 6.72 -12.65
CA ASP A 120 -5.94 8.14 -13.02
C ASP A 120 -6.66 8.97 -11.96
N ARG A 121 -7.81 8.49 -11.46
CA ARG A 121 -8.57 9.15 -10.37
C ARG A 121 -7.79 9.20 -9.05
N ALA A 122 -7.01 8.16 -8.76
CA ALA A 122 -6.13 8.11 -7.59
C ALA A 122 -4.77 8.80 -7.82
N GLY A 123 -4.55 9.37 -9.02
CA GLY A 123 -3.31 10.06 -9.38
C GLY A 123 -2.12 9.13 -9.60
N TYR A 124 -2.33 7.85 -9.89
CA TYR A 124 -1.27 6.90 -10.24
C TYR A 124 -1.07 6.83 -11.75
N ALA A 125 0.19 6.86 -12.18
CA ALA A 125 0.51 6.51 -13.55
C ALA A 125 0.22 5.02 -13.77
N SER A 126 -0.42 4.65 -14.88
CA SER A 126 -0.70 3.25 -15.22
C SER A 126 0.55 2.36 -15.31
N THR A 127 1.73 2.96 -15.52
CA THR A 127 3.02 2.26 -15.55
C THR A 127 3.66 2.09 -14.17
N ASP A 128 3.08 2.67 -13.11
CA ASP A 128 3.63 2.59 -11.76
C ASP A 128 3.63 1.14 -11.26
N GLN A 129 4.84 0.61 -11.09
CA GLN A 129 5.08 -0.75 -10.65
C GLN A 129 5.01 -0.89 -9.11
N GLY A 130 4.83 0.20 -8.37
CA GLY A 130 4.90 0.19 -6.92
C GLY A 130 6.31 -0.06 -6.40
N ARG A 131 7.32 0.43 -7.13
CA ARG A 131 8.74 0.21 -6.80
C ARG A 131 9.26 1.23 -5.82
N GLY A 132 9.80 0.77 -4.69
CA GLY A 132 10.78 1.49 -3.87
C GLY A 132 10.53 1.41 -2.37
N TRP A 133 10.98 2.42 -1.61
CA TRP A 133 11.01 2.34 -0.14
C TRP A 133 9.63 2.30 0.51
N ALA A 134 9.49 1.38 1.45
CA ALA A 134 8.37 1.23 2.34
C ALA A 134 8.85 1.14 3.79
N PHE A 135 8.00 1.57 4.71
CA PHE A 135 8.19 1.39 6.14
C PHE A 135 7.04 0.55 6.69
N PHE A 136 7.38 -0.50 7.43
CA PHE A 136 6.42 -1.38 8.07
C PHE A 136 6.63 -1.38 9.58
N MET A 137 5.53 -1.33 10.33
CA MET A 137 5.49 -1.64 11.76
C MET A 137 4.18 -2.34 12.06
N VAL A 138 4.13 -3.64 11.80
CA VAL A 138 2.91 -4.45 11.89
C VAL A 138 3.19 -5.72 12.68
N GLY A 139 2.51 -5.91 13.81
CA GLY A 139 2.43 -7.19 14.52
C GLY A 139 1.07 -7.86 14.31
N ASP A 140 0.00 -7.07 14.36
CA ASP A 140 -1.37 -7.47 14.05
C ASP A 140 -1.89 -6.75 12.79
N SER A 141 -2.09 -7.52 11.71
CA SER A 141 -2.58 -6.98 10.44
C SER A 141 -4.03 -6.48 10.50
N GLU A 142 -4.85 -6.98 11.44
CA GLU A 142 -6.25 -6.56 11.59
C GLU A 142 -6.38 -5.15 12.17
N ARG A 143 -5.30 -4.69 12.83
CA ARG A 143 -5.16 -3.34 13.39
C ARG A 143 -4.34 -2.40 12.49
N ALA A 144 -3.94 -2.84 11.30
CA ALA A 144 -3.08 -2.07 10.42
C ALA A 144 -3.85 -1.08 9.54
N ILE A 145 -3.22 0.06 9.28
CA ILE A 145 -3.53 0.92 8.14
C ILE A 145 -2.32 1.02 7.21
N GLY A 146 -2.58 1.28 5.94
CA GLY A 146 -1.56 1.55 4.94
C GLY A 146 -1.76 2.93 4.34
N ILE A 147 -0.68 3.71 4.24
CA ILE A 147 -0.65 5.07 3.75
C ILE A 147 0.25 5.10 2.52
N ASP A 148 -0.31 5.49 1.38
CA ASP A 148 0.45 5.77 0.18
C ASP A 148 0.94 7.22 0.19
N VAL A 149 2.23 7.41 -0.11
CA VAL A 149 2.93 8.67 0.00
C VAL A 149 3.59 9.02 -1.33
N GLU A 150 3.35 10.22 -1.82
CA GLU A 150 4.02 10.79 -3.00
C GLU A 150 5.12 11.77 -2.59
N HIS A 151 6.07 12.03 -3.49
CA HIS A 151 7.14 13.02 -3.35
C HIS A 151 8.10 12.80 -2.16
N GLY A 152 7.87 11.77 -1.33
CA GLY A 152 8.71 11.36 -0.22
C GLY A 152 9.69 10.25 -0.60
N LYS A 153 10.75 10.10 0.22
CA LYS A 153 11.68 8.97 0.09
C LYS A 153 10.97 7.63 0.27
N ILE A 154 10.05 7.59 1.24
CA ILE A 154 9.17 6.45 1.54
C ILE A 154 7.87 6.68 0.78
N ARG A 155 7.42 5.70 -0.01
CA ARG A 155 6.15 5.78 -0.73
C ARG A 155 5.00 5.05 -0.04
N ARG A 156 5.32 4.21 0.94
CA ARG A 156 4.34 3.39 1.64
C ARG A 156 4.70 3.28 3.10
N VAL A 157 3.73 3.55 3.95
CA VAL A 157 3.84 3.32 5.38
C VAL A 157 2.70 2.40 5.78
N VAL A 158 3.02 1.26 6.38
CA VAL A 158 2.01 0.34 6.92
C VAL A 158 2.29 0.17 8.40
N VAL A 159 1.34 0.58 9.23
CA VAL A 159 1.51 0.60 10.68
C VAL A 159 0.27 0.06 11.36
N GLU A 160 0.52 -0.71 12.41
CA GLU A 160 -0.49 -1.10 13.39
C GLU A 160 -0.87 0.09 14.26
N VAL A 161 -2.16 0.44 14.30
CA VAL A 161 -2.67 1.61 15.01
C VAL A 161 -2.83 1.32 16.50
N ASP A 162 -2.39 2.27 17.34
CA ASP A 162 -2.60 2.29 18.79
C ASP A 162 -3.67 3.32 19.18
N GLY A 163 -4.36 3.09 20.30
CA GLY A 163 -5.30 4.05 20.91
C GLY A 163 -6.64 4.26 20.18
N GLU A 164 -6.79 3.84 18.93
CA GLU A 164 -8.05 3.87 18.17
C GLU A 164 -8.21 2.67 17.22
N THR A 165 -9.35 2.59 16.52
CA THR A 165 -9.57 1.59 15.46
C THR A 165 -8.92 2.04 14.15
N PRO A 166 -8.49 1.09 13.28
CA PRO A 166 -7.92 1.46 11.98
C PRO A 166 -8.94 2.21 11.09
N GLU A 167 -10.24 1.94 11.24
CA GLU A 167 -11.30 2.69 10.57
C GLU A 167 -11.35 4.15 11.01
N SER A 168 -11.29 4.41 12.31
CA SER A 168 -11.29 5.76 12.87
C SER A 168 -10.06 6.54 12.39
N ALA A 169 -8.88 5.92 12.48
CA ALA A 169 -7.63 6.53 12.02
C ALA A 169 -7.70 6.86 10.52
N ALA A 170 -8.12 5.89 9.69
CA ALA A 170 -8.19 6.08 8.26
C ALA A 170 -9.22 7.14 7.86
N ALA A 171 -10.41 7.15 8.48
CA ALA A 171 -11.44 8.15 8.22
C ALA A 171 -10.95 9.57 8.54
N ARG A 172 -10.25 9.73 9.66
CA ARG A 172 -9.69 11.02 10.07
C ARG A 172 -8.59 11.51 9.13
N ILE A 173 -7.70 10.64 8.67
CA ILE A 173 -6.66 11.02 7.69
C ILE A 173 -7.30 11.36 6.33
N ARG A 174 -8.25 10.55 5.85
CA ARG A 174 -8.98 10.82 4.59
C ARG A 174 -9.69 12.17 4.62
N ALA A 175 -10.40 12.47 5.70
CA ALA A 175 -11.03 13.78 5.89
C ALA A 175 -10.00 14.92 5.83
N ALA A 176 -8.80 14.74 6.39
CA ALA A 176 -7.75 15.75 6.38
C ALA A 176 -7.10 15.97 5.00
N ILE A 177 -7.19 15.00 4.09
CA ILE A 177 -6.67 15.08 2.71
C ILE A 177 -7.79 15.31 1.68
N GLY A 178 -9.05 15.48 2.13
CA GLY A 178 -10.19 15.76 1.26
C GLY A 178 -10.76 14.54 0.52
N GLN A 179 -10.66 13.34 1.11
CA GLN A 179 -11.16 12.07 0.58
C GLN A 179 -12.31 11.48 1.40
#